data_AF-A0A7Z8PFR1-F1
#
_entry.id   AF-A0A7Z8PFR1-F1
#
_cell.length_a   1.000
_cell.length_b   1.000
_cell.length_c   1.000
_cell.angle_alpha   90.00
_cell.angle_beta   90.00
_cell.angle_gamma   90.00
#
_symmetry.space_group_name_H-M   'P 1'
#
loop_
_entity.id
_entity.type
_entity.pdbx_description
1 polymer ?
#
loop_
_entity_poly.entity_id
_entity_poly.type
_entity_poly.pdbx_seq_one_letter_code
_entity_poly.pdbx_strand_id
1 'polypeptide(L)' 'GIGRWTAEIYAMFSLGRADVFAPADLALQESARRLFDLPDRPREAPLRRMASAWTPWRSVAAGLLWAYYRVETDREGIV' A
#
# COMPACT_ATOMS: atom_id res chain seq x y z
N GLY A 1 -2.24 19.30 8.96
CA GLY A 1 -3.33 19.62 8.01
C GLY A 1 -3.64 18.40 7.15
N ILE A 2 -4.61 18.50 6.23
CA ILE A 2 -4.98 17.40 5.31
C ILE A 2 -3.93 17.29 4.21
N GLY A 3 -3.20 16.16 4.17
CA GLY A 3 -2.18 15.87 3.16
C GLY A 3 -2.67 14.90 2.09
N ARG A 4 -1.85 14.68 1.05
CA ARG A 4 -2.17 13.79 -0.08
C ARG A 4 -2.53 12.38 0.38
N TRP A 5 -1.73 11.80 1.30
CA TRP A 5 -1.99 10.47 1.84
C TRP A 5 -3.37 10.39 2.49
N THR A 6 -3.77 11.36 3.30
CA THR A 6 -5.09 11.40 3.94
C THR A 6 -6.22 11.43 2.91
N ALA A 7 -6.06 12.22 1.83
CA ALA A 7 -7.05 12.27 0.75
C ALA A 7 -7.16 10.94 -0.02
N GLU A 8 -6.03 10.26 -0.26
CA GLU A 8 -5.98 8.94 -0.91
C GLU A 8 -6.68 7.89 -0.04
N ILE A 9 -6.42 7.83 1.27
CA ILE A 9 -7.11 6.94 2.22
C ILE A 9 -8.61 7.20 2.25
N TYR A 10 -9.02 8.46 2.30
CA TYR A 10 -10.45 8.83 2.28
C TYR A 10 -11.12 8.39 0.97
N ALA A 11 -10.47 8.60 -0.18
CA ALA A 11 -11.00 8.19 -1.46
C ALA A 11 -11.18 6.66 -1.57
N MET A 12 -10.25 5.89 -1.01
CA MET A 12 -10.32 4.42 -1.00
C MET A 12 -11.50 3.92 -0.16
N PHE A 13 -11.62 4.38 1.09
CA PHE A 13 -12.53 3.75 2.06
C PHE A 13 -13.85 4.49 2.26
N SER A 14 -13.84 5.83 2.27
CA SER A 14 -15.06 6.62 2.47
C SER A 14 -15.82 6.83 1.17
N LEU A 15 -15.11 6.95 0.04
CA LEU A 15 -15.72 7.11 -1.29
C LEU A 15 -15.78 5.81 -2.10
N GLY A 16 -15.21 4.72 -1.59
CA GLY A 16 -15.25 3.41 -2.26
C GLY A 16 -14.56 3.38 -3.63
N ARG A 17 -13.57 4.25 -3.88
CA ARG A 17 -12.87 4.27 -5.16
C ARG A 17 -11.97 3.04 -5.26
N ALA A 18 -12.26 2.16 -6.22
CA ALA A 18 -11.51 0.92 -6.45
C ALA A 18 -10.11 1.13 -7.05
N ASP A 19 -9.88 2.29 -7.70
CA ASP A 19 -8.67 2.57 -8.46
C ASP A 19 -7.82 3.71 -7.86
N VAL A 20 -7.64 3.70 -6.54
CA VAL A 20 -6.80 4.66 -5.81
C VAL A 20 -5.72 3.89 -5.04
N PHE A 21 -4.55 4.50 -4.87
CA PHE A 21 -3.44 3.90 -4.14
C PHE A 21 -2.72 4.99 -3.36
N ALA A 22 -2.31 4.68 -2.12
CA ALA A 22 -1.61 5.61 -1.23
C ALA A 22 -0.11 5.25 -1.13
N PRO A 23 0.73 5.54 -2.14
CA PRO A 23 2.11 5.05 -2.17
C PRO A 23 3.03 5.67 -1.11
N ALA A 24 2.58 6.72 -0.42
CA ALA A 24 3.29 7.30 0.72
C ALA A 24 3.10 6.49 2.02
N ASP A 25 2.22 5.49 2.03
CA ASP A 25 1.94 4.64 3.19
C ASP A 25 3.11 3.70 3.51
N LEU A 26 3.67 3.80 4.72
CA LEU A 26 4.85 3.02 5.11
C LEU A 26 4.59 1.52 5.17
N ALA A 27 3.38 1.09 5.54
CA ALA A 27 3.04 -0.33 5.56
C ALA A 27 2.90 -0.87 4.13
N LEU A 28 2.33 -0.09 3.19
CA LEU A 28 2.32 -0.47 1.76
C LEU A 28 3.74 -0.56 1.17
N GLN A 29 4.62 0.38 1.52
CA GLN A 29 6.01 0.33 1.08
C GLN A 29 6.76 -0.87 1.65
N GLU A 30 6.60 -1.15 2.95
CA GLU A 30 7.28 -2.29 3.60
C GLU A 30 6.72 -3.63 3.13
N SER A 31 5.39 -3.75 3.02
CA SER A 31 4.76 -4.96 2.49
C SER A 31 5.15 -5.24 1.05
N ALA A 32 5.23 -4.22 0.19
CA ALA A 32 5.72 -4.41 -1.17
C ALA A 32 7.19 -4.85 -1.19
N ARG A 33 8.04 -4.30 -0.31
CA ARG A 33 9.44 -4.75 -0.17
C ARG A 33 9.50 -6.24 0.16
N ARG A 34 8.75 -6.68 1.16
CA ARG A 34 8.76 -8.06 1.65
C ARG A 34 8.13 -9.03 0.65
N LEU A 35 6.95 -8.70 0.12
CA LEU A 35 6.20 -9.57 -0.79
C LEU A 35 6.94 -9.81 -2.11
N PHE A 36 7.60 -8.79 -2.65
CA PHE A 36 8.33 -8.87 -3.92
C PHE A 36 9.84 -9.07 -3.73
N ASP A 37 10.29 -9.39 -2.52
CA ASP A 37 11.69 -9.60 -2.16
C ASP A 37 12.63 -8.50 -2.70
N LEU A 38 12.22 -7.25 -2.51
CA LEU A 38 12.97 -6.10 -3.00
C LEU A 38 14.15 -5.79 -2.07
N PRO A 39 15.31 -5.39 -2.63
CA PRO A 39 16.50 -5.08 -1.84
C PRO A 39 16.28 -3.90 -0.88
N ASP A 40 15.46 -2.93 -1.30
CA ASP A 40 15.16 -1.72 -0.55
C ASP A 40 13.67 -1.42 -0.55
N ARG A 41 13.21 -0.68 0.47
CA ARG A 41 11.83 -0.20 0.55
C ARG A 41 11.52 0.72 -0.65
N PRO A 42 10.56 0.37 -1.52
CA PRO A 42 10.16 1.25 -2.62
C PRO A 42 9.51 2.50 -2.04
N ARG A 43 10.15 3.66 -2.21
CA ARG A 43 9.57 4.95 -1.83
C ARG A 43 8.37 5.29 -2.73
N GLU A 44 7.75 6.44 -2.52
CA GLU A 44 6.49 6.82 -3.19
C GLU A 44 6.51 6.64 -4.72
N ALA A 45 7.54 7.17 -5.41
CA ALA A 45 7.57 7.15 -6.87
C ALA A 45 7.76 5.73 -7.46
N PRO A 46 8.72 4.90 -6.99
CA PRO A 46 8.80 3.49 -7.39
C PRO A 46 7.51 2.71 -7.10
N LEU A 47 6.94 2.85 -5.91
CA LEU A 47 5.74 2.12 -5.54
C LEU A 47 4.53 2.55 -6.39
N ARG A 48 4.42 3.85 -6.71
CA ARG A 48 3.40 4.37 -7.63
C ARG A 48 3.51 3.76 -9.03
N ARG A 49 4.74 3.52 -9.52
CA ARG A 49 4.96 2.82 -10.80
C ARG A 49 4.60 1.35 -10.73
N MET A 50 4.93 0.66 -9.64
CA MET A 50 4.51 -0.74 -9.45
C MET A 50 2.99 -0.86 -9.43
N ALA A 51 2.32 0.06 -8.72
CA ALA A 51 0.87 0.04 -8.57
C ALA A 51 0.10 0.28 -9.87
N SER A 52 0.72 0.82 -10.93
CA SER A 52 0.03 0.99 -12.21
C SER A 52 -0.39 -0.35 -12.83
N ALA A 53 0.37 -1.42 -12.57
CA ALA A 53 0.07 -2.78 -13.03
C ALA A 53 -1.21 -3.37 -12.39
N TRP A 54 -1.71 -2.79 -11.30
CA TRP A 54 -2.92 -3.26 -10.60
C TRP A 54 -4.18 -2.48 -10.98
N THR A 55 -4.09 -1.58 -11.96
CA THR A 55 -5.25 -0.90 -12.53
C THR A 55 -6.22 -1.94 -13.14
N PRO A 56 -7.55 -1.83 -12.95
CA PRO A 56 -8.29 -0.75 -12.27
C PRO A 56 -8.61 -1.02 -10.79
N TRP A 57 -7.89 -1.93 -10.14
CA TRP A 57 -8.18 -2.45 -8.79
C TRP A 57 -7.10 -2.10 -7.76
N ARG A 58 -6.47 -0.94 -7.90
CA ARG A 58 -5.34 -0.54 -7.05
C ARG A 58 -5.70 -0.49 -5.56
N SER A 59 -6.93 -0.11 -5.20
CA SER A 59 -7.38 -0.10 -3.81
C SER A 59 -7.51 -1.51 -3.23
N VAL A 60 -7.90 -2.48 -4.06
CA VAL A 60 -7.96 -3.90 -3.68
C VAL A 60 -6.55 -4.43 -3.45
N ALA A 61 -5.60 -4.11 -4.33
CA ALA A 61 -4.21 -4.47 -4.16
C ALA A 61 -3.60 -3.88 -2.87
N ALA A 62 -3.92 -2.62 -2.54
CA ALA A 62 -3.54 -2.03 -1.25
C ALA A 62 -4.13 -2.80 -0.06
N GLY A 63 -5.40 -3.21 -0.13
CA GLY A 63 -6.05 -4.07 0.86
C GLY A 63 -5.30 -5.38 1.09
N LEU A 64 -4.91 -6.07 0.01
CA LEU A 64 -4.14 -7.31 0.08
C LEU A 64 -2.74 -7.09 0.68
N LEU A 65 -2.07 -6.00 0.30
CA LEU A 65 -0.76 -5.65 0.86
C LEU A 65 -0.82 -5.37 2.37
N TRP A 66 -1.84 -4.65 2.85
CA TRP A 66 -2.04 -4.46 4.30
C TRP A 66 -2.39 -5.76 5.02
N ALA A 67 -3.22 -6.63 4.43
CA ALA A 67 -3.53 -7.92 5.01
C ALA A 67 -2.28 -8.80 5.12
N TYR A 68 -1.46 -8.82 4.06
CA TYR A 68 -0.16 -9.49 4.05
C TYR A 68 0.78 -8.92 5.11
N TYR A 69 0.91 -7.59 5.17
CA TYR A 69 1.74 -6.91 6.18
C TYR A 69 1.39 -7.33 7.60
N ARG A 70 0.09 -7.40 7.90
CA ARG A 70 -0.40 -7.81 9.21
C ARG A 70 0.02 -9.24 9.55
N VAL A 71 -0.17 -10.17 8.61
CA VAL A 71 0.19 -11.59 8.82
C VAL A 71 1.70 -11.75 8.96
N GLU A 72 2.49 -11.05 8.14
CA GLU A 72 3.96 -11.14 8.18
C GLU A 72 4.52 -10.57 9.49
N THR A 73 4.01 -9.41 9.93
CA THR A 73 4.47 -8.73 11.15
C THR A 73 4.07 -9.50 12.42
N ASP A 74 2.89 -10.14 12.42
CA ASP A 74 2.43 -11.02 13.50
C ASP A 74 3.34 -12.25 13.65
N ARG A 75 3.77 -12.85 12.53
CA ARG A 75 4.73 -13.98 12.52
C ARG A 75 6.11 -13.59 13.08
N GLU A 76 6.51 -12.34 12.94
CA GLU A 76 7.78 -11.82 13.49
C GLU A 76 7.68 -11.41 14.97
N GLY A 77 6.48 -11.46 15.58
CA GLY A 77 6.29 -11.09 16.99
C GLY A 77 6.45 -9.59 17.28
N ILE A 78 6.21 -8.73 16.27
CA ILE A 78 6.39 -7.27 16.37
C ILE A 78 5.13 -6.56 16.91
N VAL A 79 4.16 -7.29 17.47
CA VAL A 79 2.89 -6.74 17.99
C VAL A 79 2.98 -6.37 19.47
#